data_AF-A0A841DL78-F1
#
_entry.id   AF-A0A841DL78-F1
#
_cell.length_a   1.000
_cell.length_b   1.000
_cell.length_c   1.000
_cell.angle_alpha   90.00
_cell.angle_beta   90.00
_cell.angle_gamma   90.00
#
_symmetry.space_group_name_H-M   'P 1'
#
loop_
_entity.id
_entity.type
_entity.pdbx_description
1 polymer ?
#
loop_
_entity_poly.entity_id
_entity_poly.type
_entity_poly.pdbx_seq_one_letter_code
_entity_poly.pdbx_strand_id
1 'polypeptide(L)'
;MRYLNTARTKIFAKAQTLVGLDAQLDRLRAGAIPVFVEGAMDAPAVGLAGDDWVGVACCGTAITPEQARIVRAHSWTDAVIVALDGDVGGRAGAVRSLPVLRDVFDDVLFARLPDKADPASLHVANPRLLVDVLTTARPLVEFAIETELAKWSRVLDHVSGQVNAVRAVAPLIASLPAGRVAEEVARLAAAVQLDEQIVSNEIIAAAGRCSRGRSRGRRRPSRPGGGVGNPLLVQSSSGIDGVSAARSRSRSPETDAGHAFDADDVDGDPRDISRSP
;
A
#
# COMPACT_ATOMS: atom_id res chain seq x y z
N MET A 1 -24.84 -7.24 -7.12
CA MET A 1 -24.34 -8.43 -7.83
C MET A 1 -23.14 -8.97 -7.06
N ARG A 2 -23.18 -10.24 -6.62
CA ARG A 2 -22.07 -10.86 -5.86
C ARG A 2 -21.01 -11.36 -6.85
N TYR A 3 -19.81 -10.77 -6.82
CA TYR A 3 -18.65 -11.28 -7.53
C TYR A 3 -18.25 -12.65 -6.97
N LEU A 4 -18.23 -13.67 -7.83
CA LEU A 4 -17.77 -15.02 -7.50
C LEU A 4 -16.25 -15.05 -7.65
N ASN A 5 -15.52 -14.86 -6.55
CA ASN A 5 -14.06 -14.95 -6.55
C ASN A 5 -13.62 -16.41 -6.71
N THR A 6 -13.04 -16.76 -7.86
CA THR A 6 -12.52 -18.11 -8.19
C THR A 6 -11.63 -18.68 -7.08
N ALA A 7 -11.76 -19.98 -6.80
CA ALA A 7 -10.99 -20.66 -5.75
C ALA A 7 -9.47 -20.61 -6.04
N ARG A 8 -8.66 -20.67 -4.97
CA ARG A 8 -7.19 -20.56 -5.02
C ARG A 8 -6.61 -21.64 -5.95
N THR A 9 -6.02 -21.26 -7.08
CA THR A 9 -5.29 -22.18 -7.98
C THR A 9 -3.78 -21.92 -7.89
N LYS A 10 -2.95 -22.86 -8.34
CA LYS A 10 -1.47 -22.72 -8.40
C LYS A 10 -0.98 -21.50 -9.21
N ILE A 11 -1.87 -20.87 -9.98
CA ILE A 11 -1.59 -19.72 -10.87
C ILE A 11 -2.28 -18.44 -10.33
N PHE A 12 -3.14 -18.54 -9.31
CA PHE A 12 -3.91 -17.43 -8.77
C PHE A 12 -3.82 -17.38 -7.25
N ALA A 13 -2.87 -16.60 -6.75
CA ALA A 13 -2.80 -16.21 -5.36
C ALA A 13 -3.55 -14.88 -5.19
N LYS A 14 -4.79 -14.92 -4.67
CA LYS A 14 -5.59 -13.71 -4.34
C LYS A 14 -4.82 -12.65 -3.56
N ALA A 15 -3.86 -13.07 -2.74
CA ALA A 15 -2.98 -12.21 -1.96
C ALA A 15 -1.87 -11.52 -2.77
N GLN A 16 -1.75 -11.78 -4.07
CA GLN A 16 -0.73 -11.23 -4.97
C GLN A 16 -1.35 -10.61 -6.22
N THR A 17 -2.61 -10.92 -6.53
CA THR A 17 -3.31 -10.33 -7.66
C THR A 17 -3.85 -8.95 -7.30
N LEU A 18 -3.62 -7.98 -8.19
CA LEU A 18 -4.20 -6.65 -8.17
C LEU A 18 -4.84 -6.37 -9.52
N VAL A 19 -6.11 -5.98 -9.51
CA VAL A 19 -6.82 -5.60 -10.75
C VAL A 19 -6.47 -4.15 -11.08
N GLY A 20 -6.18 -3.89 -12.35
CA GLY A 20 -5.89 -2.53 -12.86
C GLY A 20 -4.41 -2.14 -12.86
N LEU A 21 -3.54 -2.90 -12.19
CA LEU A 21 -2.12 -2.56 -12.07
C LEU A 21 -1.36 -2.64 -13.42
N ASP A 22 -1.46 -3.77 -14.12
CA ASP A 22 -0.65 -4.05 -15.32
C ASP A 22 -0.86 -3.02 -16.44
N ALA A 23 -2.09 -2.53 -16.59
CA ALA A 23 -2.46 -1.55 -17.62
C ALA A 23 -1.94 -0.13 -17.33
N GLN A 24 -1.43 0.13 -16.12
CA GLN A 24 -1.11 1.48 -15.63
C GLN A 24 0.31 1.59 -15.04
N LEU A 25 1.18 0.59 -15.27
CA LEU A 25 2.53 0.56 -14.71
C LEU A 25 3.38 1.78 -15.12
N ASP A 26 3.26 2.24 -16.35
CA ASP A 26 4.05 3.38 -16.84
C ASP A 26 3.64 4.68 -16.15
N ARG A 27 2.39 4.80 -15.70
CA ARG A 27 1.92 5.95 -14.92
C ARG A 27 2.48 5.94 -13.50
N LEU A 28 2.54 4.78 -12.84
CA LEU A 28 3.22 4.65 -11.54
C LEU A 28 4.71 5.00 -11.63
N ARG A 29 5.36 4.59 -12.72
CA ARG A 29 6.73 4.98 -13.04
C ARG A 29 6.85 6.44 -13.45
N ALA A 30 5.79 7.08 -13.92
CA ALA A 30 5.80 8.52 -14.20
C ALA A 30 5.56 9.39 -12.94
N GLY A 31 5.32 8.76 -11.77
CA GLY A 31 5.10 9.46 -10.50
C GLY A 31 3.62 9.57 -10.10
N ALA A 32 2.70 8.86 -10.77
CA ALA A 32 1.33 8.78 -10.29
C ALA A 32 1.24 8.06 -8.94
N ILE A 33 0.34 8.52 -8.07
CA ILE A 33 0.12 7.97 -6.74
C ILE A 33 -0.78 6.72 -6.85
N PRO A 34 -0.35 5.56 -6.33
CA PRO A 34 -1.21 4.38 -6.27
C PRO A 34 -2.38 4.59 -5.31
N VAL A 35 -3.58 4.15 -5.73
CA VAL A 35 -4.82 4.22 -4.96
C VAL A 35 -5.40 2.83 -4.78
N PHE A 36 -5.36 2.31 -3.56
CA PHE A 36 -6.01 1.04 -3.23
C PHE A 36 -7.52 1.22 -3.09
N VAL A 37 -8.27 0.43 -3.86
CA VAL A 37 -9.73 0.40 -3.89
C VAL A 37 -10.27 -1.02 -3.67
N GLU A 38 -11.57 -1.16 -3.36
CA GLU A 38 -12.20 -2.46 -3.08
C GLU A 38 -12.68 -3.16 -4.35
N GLY A 39 -13.39 -2.45 -5.23
CA GLY A 39 -14.01 -3.01 -6.43
C GLY A 39 -13.12 -2.98 -7.66
N ALA A 40 -13.24 -4.02 -8.50
CA ALA A 40 -12.56 -4.06 -9.80
C ALA A 40 -12.95 -2.90 -10.74
N MET A 41 -14.16 -2.36 -10.59
CA MET A 41 -14.65 -1.20 -11.35
C MET A 41 -14.15 0.15 -10.80
N ASP A 42 -13.73 0.18 -9.54
CA ASP A 42 -13.22 1.40 -8.91
C ASP A 42 -11.82 1.74 -9.43
N ALA A 43 -11.02 0.71 -9.75
CA ALA A 43 -9.67 0.88 -10.26
C ALA A 43 -9.62 1.71 -11.57
N PRO A 44 -10.39 1.38 -12.62
CA PRO A 44 -10.46 2.22 -13.82
C PRO A 44 -11.12 3.57 -13.54
N ALA A 45 -12.09 3.67 -12.62
CA ALA A 45 -12.70 4.96 -12.26
C ALA A 45 -11.68 5.96 -11.70
N VAL A 46 -10.75 5.49 -10.86
CA VAL A 46 -9.60 6.29 -10.41
C VAL A 46 -8.70 6.67 -11.58
N GLY A 47 -8.38 5.73 -12.46
CA GLY A 47 -7.55 6.00 -13.64
C GLY A 47 -8.16 7.06 -14.57
N LEU A 48 -9.49 7.14 -14.64
CA LEU A 48 -10.26 8.14 -15.39
C LEU A 48 -10.39 9.49 -14.67
N ALA A 49 -10.00 9.59 -13.39
CA ALA A 49 -10.02 10.85 -12.64
C ALA A 49 -8.88 11.80 -13.03
N GLY A 50 -7.85 11.29 -13.71
CA GLY A 50 -6.69 12.07 -14.16
C GLY A 50 -5.42 11.24 -14.14
N ASP A 51 -4.31 11.81 -14.61
CA ASP A 51 -3.04 11.10 -14.74
C ASP A 51 -2.28 10.92 -13.42
N ASP A 52 -2.61 11.74 -12.41
CA ASP A 52 -1.94 11.78 -11.11
C ASP A 52 -2.18 10.54 -10.22
N TRP A 53 -3.17 9.71 -10.54
CA TRP A 53 -3.58 8.57 -9.69
C TRP A 53 -3.76 7.26 -10.46
N VAL A 54 -3.26 6.16 -9.91
CA VAL A 54 -3.44 4.82 -10.48
C VAL A 54 -4.27 3.96 -9.53
N GLY A 55 -5.48 3.60 -9.95
CA GLY A 55 -6.35 2.71 -9.18
C GLY A 55 -5.90 1.25 -9.23
N VAL A 56 -5.80 0.60 -8.07
CA VAL A 56 -5.49 -0.82 -7.92
C VAL A 56 -6.48 -1.49 -6.97
N ALA A 57 -7.20 -2.50 -7.45
CA ALA A 57 -8.22 -3.18 -6.64
C ALA A 57 -7.70 -4.50 -6.05
N CYS A 58 -7.97 -4.71 -4.76
CA CYS A 58 -7.74 -5.99 -4.09
C CYS A 58 -8.87 -6.97 -4.42
N CYS A 59 -8.56 -8.22 -4.76
CA CYS A 59 -9.56 -9.23 -5.15
C CYS A 59 -10.38 -9.78 -3.95
N GLY A 60 -11.16 -8.92 -3.27
CA GLY A 60 -12.04 -9.30 -2.16
C GLY A 60 -11.30 -9.73 -0.89
N THR A 61 -10.12 -9.17 -0.65
CA THR A 61 -9.31 -9.40 0.55
C THR A 61 -8.87 -8.07 1.15
N ALA A 62 -8.57 -8.07 2.45
CA ALA A 62 -7.81 -6.97 3.04
C ALA A 62 -6.47 -6.80 2.28
N ILE A 63 -5.98 -5.56 2.21
CA ILE A 63 -4.70 -5.23 1.59
C ILE A 63 -3.60 -6.04 2.28
N THR A 64 -2.86 -6.83 1.50
CA THR A 64 -1.81 -7.70 2.03
C THR A 64 -0.42 -7.06 1.89
N PRO A 65 0.56 -7.46 2.72
CA PRO A 65 1.94 -6.97 2.59
C PRO A 65 2.55 -7.25 1.21
N GLU A 66 2.14 -8.33 0.56
CA GLU A 66 2.67 -8.69 -0.75
C GLU A 66 2.11 -7.78 -1.85
N GLN A 67 0.80 -7.52 -1.83
CA GLN A 67 0.18 -6.50 -2.70
C GLN A 67 0.84 -5.12 -2.53
N ALA A 68 1.07 -4.70 -1.28
CA ALA A 68 1.74 -3.43 -1.01
C ALA A 68 3.16 -3.38 -1.63
N ARG A 69 3.95 -4.44 -1.47
CA ARG A 69 5.30 -4.53 -2.07
C ARG A 69 5.28 -4.54 -3.59
N ILE A 70 4.33 -5.26 -4.19
CA ILE A 70 4.17 -5.30 -5.66
C ILE A 70 3.93 -3.89 -6.18
N VAL A 71 2.96 -3.16 -5.62
CA VAL A 71 2.68 -1.76 -6.03
C VAL A 71 3.91 -0.87 -5.83
N ARG A 72 4.57 -0.97 -4.67
CA ARG A 72 5.76 -0.18 -4.36
C ARG A 72 6.91 -0.43 -5.32
N ALA A 73 7.12 -1.67 -5.77
CA ALA A 73 8.18 -1.99 -6.73
C ALA A 73 8.03 -1.27 -8.08
N HIS A 74 6.82 -0.80 -8.39
CA HIS A 74 6.50 -0.10 -9.63
C HIS A 74 6.25 1.41 -9.45
N SER A 75 6.15 1.89 -8.20
CA SER A 75 5.85 3.28 -7.89
C SER A 75 7.12 4.08 -7.62
N TRP A 76 7.21 5.28 -8.22
CA TRP A 76 8.27 6.25 -7.94
C TRP A 76 7.91 7.27 -6.86
N THR A 77 6.70 7.18 -6.31
CA THR A 77 6.29 8.01 -5.17
C THR A 77 6.41 7.22 -3.87
N ASP A 78 6.62 7.97 -2.78
CA ASP A 78 6.59 7.40 -1.43
C ASP A 78 5.19 7.37 -0.82
N ALA A 79 4.21 7.88 -1.56
CA ALA A 79 2.82 8.01 -1.14
C ALA A 79 1.92 6.90 -1.67
N VAL A 80 0.87 6.59 -0.91
CA VAL A 80 -0.22 5.70 -1.32
C VAL A 80 -1.54 6.22 -0.75
N ILE A 81 -2.60 6.15 -1.54
CA ILE A 81 -3.95 6.50 -1.07
C ILE A 81 -4.76 5.23 -0.87
N VAL A 82 -5.55 5.18 0.20
CA VAL A 82 -6.59 4.18 0.44
C VAL A 82 -7.95 4.83 0.22
N ALA A 83 -8.73 4.31 -0.73
CA ALA A 83 -10.05 4.80 -1.11
C ALA A 83 -11.04 3.62 -1.16
N LEU A 84 -11.37 3.07 0.01
CA LEU A 84 -12.35 1.98 0.15
C LEU A 84 -13.77 2.55 0.27
N ASP A 85 -14.77 1.68 0.17
CA ASP A 85 -16.19 2.02 0.30
C ASP A 85 -16.45 2.90 1.53
N GLY A 86 -17.30 3.91 1.34
CA GLY A 86 -17.62 4.89 2.37
C GLY A 86 -18.48 4.35 3.51
N ASP A 87 -18.62 3.04 3.67
CA ASP A 87 -19.38 2.43 4.76
C ASP A 87 -18.51 2.16 6.01
N VAL A 88 -19.10 1.54 7.04
CA VAL A 88 -18.37 1.19 8.27
C VAL A 88 -17.28 0.14 8.00
N GLY A 89 -17.53 -0.78 7.07
CA GLY A 89 -16.62 -1.85 6.68
C GLY A 89 -15.37 -1.32 6.00
N GLY A 90 -15.53 -0.43 5.00
CA GLY A 90 -14.44 0.20 4.26
C GLY A 90 -13.61 1.13 5.13
N ARG A 91 -14.24 1.96 5.98
CA ARG A 91 -13.51 2.77 6.99
C ARG A 91 -12.67 1.90 7.93
N ALA A 92 -13.26 0.82 8.46
CA ALA A 92 -12.52 -0.13 9.29
C ALA A 92 -11.45 -0.88 8.51
N GLY A 93 -11.67 -1.14 7.22
CA GLY A 93 -10.72 -1.77 6.31
C GLY A 93 -9.49 -0.89 6.07
N ALA A 94 -9.69 0.42 5.91
CA ALA A 94 -8.62 1.38 5.77
C ALA A 94 -7.75 1.45 7.03
N VAL A 95 -8.35 1.56 8.22
CA VAL A 95 -7.57 1.54 9.48
C VAL A 95 -6.79 0.22 9.62
N ARG A 96 -7.36 -0.91 9.19
CA ARG A 96 -6.69 -2.22 9.20
C ARG A 96 -5.52 -2.33 8.22
N SER A 97 -5.50 -1.55 7.13
CA SER A 97 -4.40 -1.58 6.15
C SER A 97 -3.20 -0.72 6.54
N LEU A 98 -3.38 0.26 7.43
CA LEU A 98 -2.32 1.16 7.90
C LEU A 98 -1.01 0.46 8.31
N PRO A 99 -0.99 -0.57 9.19
CA PRO A 99 0.25 -1.23 9.58
C PRO A 99 0.94 -1.95 8.42
N VAL A 100 0.18 -2.42 7.43
CA VAL A 100 0.71 -3.10 6.24
C VAL A 100 1.35 -2.09 5.29
N LEU A 101 0.65 -1.00 5.02
CA LEU A 101 1.09 0.00 4.05
C LEU A 101 2.27 0.83 4.55
N ARG A 102 2.28 1.19 5.84
CA ARG A 102 3.37 1.99 6.43
C ARG A 102 4.72 1.26 6.50
N ASP A 103 4.71 -0.06 6.38
CA ASP A 103 5.96 -0.85 6.31
C ASP A 103 6.59 -0.76 4.91
N VAL A 104 5.89 -0.14 3.95
CA VAL A 104 6.25 -0.11 2.52
C VAL A 104 6.26 1.31 1.94
N PHE A 105 5.37 2.18 2.41
CA PHE A 105 5.20 3.58 1.97
C PHE A 105 5.41 4.52 3.15
N ASP A 106 6.02 5.67 2.89
CA ASP A 106 6.27 6.69 3.93
C ASP A 106 5.00 7.50 4.19
N ASP A 107 4.23 7.81 3.13
CA ASP A 107 3.01 8.61 3.21
C ASP A 107 1.77 7.77 2.88
N VAL A 108 1.11 7.28 3.93
CA VAL A 108 -0.15 6.54 3.79
C VAL A 108 -1.33 7.49 3.99
N LEU A 109 -2.04 7.76 2.91
CA LEU A 109 -3.17 8.68 2.85
C LEU A 109 -4.50 7.92 2.77
N PHE A 110 -5.57 8.60 3.16
CA PHE A 110 -6.94 8.12 3.17
C PHE A 110 -7.83 9.13 2.47
N ALA A 111 -8.44 8.69 1.38
CA ALA A 111 -9.51 9.39 0.70
C ALA A 111 -10.83 8.96 1.34
N ARG A 112 -11.47 9.87 2.09
CA ARG A 112 -12.73 9.56 2.78
C ARG A 112 -13.91 9.77 1.84
N LEU A 113 -14.54 8.68 1.42
CA LEU A 113 -15.74 8.74 0.60
C LEU A 113 -17.00 9.06 1.43
N PRO A 114 -18.03 9.68 0.82
CA PRO A 114 -19.36 9.81 1.41
C PRO A 114 -19.98 8.46 1.80
N ASP A 115 -20.92 8.47 2.75
CA ASP A 115 -21.55 7.24 3.22
C ASP A 115 -22.25 6.49 2.08
N LYS A 116 -21.95 5.18 1.95
CA LYS A 116 -22.45 4.29 0.89
C LYS A 116 -22.01 4.63 -0.54
N ALA A 117 -21.01 5.49 -0.71
CA ALA A 117 -20.38 5.73 -2.00
C ALA A 117 -19.11 4.87 -2.16
N ASP A 118 -18.81 4.52 -3.40
CA ASP A 118 -17.57 3.90 -3.88
C ASP A 118 -16.94 4.81 -4.97
N PRO A 119 -15.66 4.63 -5.32
CA PRO A 119 -15.02 5.49 -6.33
C PRO A 119 -15.75 5.49 -7.68
N ALA A 120 -16.25 4.34 -8.14
CA ALA A 120 -16.99 4.24 -9.40
C ALA A 120 -18.31 5.04 -9.38
N SER A 121 -19.10 4.97 -8.31
CA SER A 121 -20.36 5.70 -8.15
C SER A 121 -20.15 7.19 -8.02
N LEU A 122 -19.08 7.65 -7.34
CA LEU A 122 -18.70 9.07 -7.34
C LEU A 122 -18.39 9.53 -8.76
N HIS A 123 -17.57 8.78 -9.50
CA HIS A 123 -17.22 9.12 -10.88
C HIS A 123 -18.45 9.18 -11.79
N VAL A 124 -19.36 8.19 -11.69
CA VAL A 124 -20.61 8.15 -12.48
C VAL A 124 -21.54 9.31 -12.13
N ALA A 125 -21.65 9.67 -10.85
CA ALA A 125 -22.49 10.79 -10.43
C ALA A 125 -21.92 12.13 -10.92
N ASN A 126 -20.63 12.36 -10.72
CA ASN A 126 -19.89 13.51 -11.25
C ASN A 126 -18.38 13.24 -11.13
N PRO A 127 -17.62 13.15 -12.24
CA PRO A 127 -16.19 12.86 -12.22
C PRO A 127 -15.36 13.75 -11.30
N ARG A 128 -15.78 15.02 -11.11
CA ARG A 128 -15.09 15.96 -10.22
C ARG A 128 -15.14 15.54 -8.75
N LEU A 129 -16.19 14.85 -8.30
CA LEU A 129 -16.30 14.42 -6.90
C LEU A 129 -15.18 13.44 -6.52
N LEU A 130 -14.81 12.54 -7.44
CA LEU A 130 -13.71 11.62 -7.20
C LEU A 130 -12.37 12.36 -7.17
N VAL A 131 -12.15 13.31 -8.09
CA VAL A 131 -10.95 14.17 -8.12
C VAL A 131 -10.81 14.96 -6.82
N ASP A 132 -11.89 15.58 -6.35
CA ASP A 132 -11.90 16.37 -5.12
C ASP A 132 -11.52 15.49 -3.91
N VAL A 133 -12.10 14.30 -3.81
CA VAL A 133 -11.83 13.35 -2.71
C VAL A 133 -10.40 12.82 -2.74
N LEU A 134 -9.84 12.54 -3.93
CA LEU A 134 -8.44 12.10 -4.06
C LEU A 134 -7.45 13.22 -3.77
N THR A 135 -7.76 14.46 -4.19
CA THR A 135 -6.91 15.64 -3.97
C THR A 135 -6.89 16.05 -2.50
N THR A 136 -8.00 15.84 -1.77
CA THR A 136 -8.14 16.18 -0.35
C THR A 136 -7.84 15.01 0.59
N ALA A 137 -7.20 13.95 0.09
CA ALA A 137 -6.82 12.80 0.89
C ALA A 137 -5.92 13.20 2.07
N ARG A 138 -6.22 12.68 3.26
CA ARG A 138 -5.54 13.02 4.51
C ARG A 138 -4.70 11.87 5.03
N PRO A 139 -3.68 12.10 5.88
CA PRO A 139 -2.92 11.01 6.50
C PRO A 139 -3.83 10.00 7.21
N LEU A 140 -3.74 8.73 6.82
CA LEU A 140 -4.60 7.65 7.32
C LEU A 140 -4.43 7.44 8.84
N VAL A 141 -3.24 7.74 9.37
CA VAL A 141 -2.96 7.69 10.80
C VAL A 141 -3.82 8.65 11.61
N GLU A 142 -4.12 9.85 11.12
CA GLU A 142 -5.00 10.81 11.79
C GLU A 142 -6.41 10.22 11.92
N PHE A 143 -6.91 9.66 10.82
CA PHE A 143 -8.21 8.99 10.81
C PHE A 143 -8.25 7.77 11.75
N ALA A 144 -7.15 7.01 11.84
CA ALA A 144 -7.03 5.90 12.77
C ALA A 144 -7.04 6.37 14.24
N ILE A 145 -6.37 7.48 14.54
CA ILE A 145 -6.37 8.13 15.86
C ILE A 145 -7.80 8.57 16.23
N GLU A 146 -8.47 9.32 15.34
CA GLU A 146 -9.85 9.77 15.52
C GLU A 146 -10.80 8.59 15.77
N THR A 147 -10.68 7.53 14.96
CA THR A 147 -11.51 6.33 15.07
C THR A 147 -11.28 5.57 16.37
N GLU A 148 -10.03 5.46 16.82
CA GLU A 148 -9.70 4.79 18.07
C GLU A 148 -10.18 5.61 19.28
N LEU A 149 -9.96 6.92 19.25
CA LEU A 149 -10.38 7.83 20.32
C LEU A 149 -11.91 7.86 20.48
N ALA A 150 -12.66 7.81 19.37
CA ALA A 150 -14.12 7.79 19.40
C ALA A 150 -14.71 6.63 20.22
N LYS A 151 -14.00 5.50 20.34
CA LYS A 151 -14.42 4.35 21.17
C LYS A 151 -14.46 4.67 22.66
N TRP A 152 -13.68 5.67 23.09
CA TRP A 152 -13.54 6.08 24.50
C TRP A 152 -14.43 7.26 24.87
N SER A 153 -15.15 7.85 23.91
CA SER A 153 -15.97 9.06 24.09
C SER A 153 -16.91 9.07 25.30
N ARG A 154 -17.37 7.91 25.77
CA ARG A 154 -18.28 7.77 26.91
C ARG A 154 -17.60 7.76 28.29
N VAL A 155 -16.28 7.71 28.35
CA VAL A 155 -15.50 7.56 29.60
C VAL A 155 -14.37 8.58 29.73
N LEU A 156 -14.35 9.61 28.86
CA LEU A 156 -13.36 10.69 28.90
C LEU A 156 -13.58 11.69 30.04
N ASP A 157 -14.65 11.54 30.81
CA ASP A 157 -14.95 12.29 32.03
C ASP A 157 -14.20 11.76 33.26
N HIS A 158 -13.62 10.56 33.17
CA HIS A 158 -12.79 9.97 34.21
C HIS A 158 -11.32 9.92 33.80
N VAL A 159 -10.42 10.28 34.72
CA VAL A 159 -8.96 10.24 34.50
C VAL A 159 -8.49 8.86 34.02
N SER A 160 -9.05 7.78 34.55
CA SER A 160 -8.73 6.42 34.12
C SER A 160 -9.12 6.15 32.66
N GLY A 161 -10.27 6.66 32.22
CA GLY A 161 -10.72 6.55 30.84
C GLY A 161 -9.86 7.39 29.88
N GLN A 162 -9.51 8.61 30.28
CA GLN A 162 -8.59 9.47 29.53
C GLN A 162 -7.22 8.80 29.32
N VAL A 163 -6.61 8.30 30.40
CA VAL A 163 -5.30 7.62 30.33
C VAL A 163 -5.38 6.35 29.47
N ASN A 164 -6.47 5.57 29.58
CA ASN A 164 -6.64 4.38 28.75
C ASN A 164 -6.86 4.72 27.26
N ALA A 165 -7.58 5.80 26.95
CA ALA A 165 -7.71 6.31 25.59
C ALA A 165 -6.34 6.70 25.01
N VAL A 166 -5.53 7.43 25.77
CA VAL A 166 -4.16 7.77 25.37
C VAL A 166 -3.33 6.51 25.12
N ARG A 167 -3.40 5.50 25.99
CA ARG A 167 -2.68 4.23 25.82
C ARG A 167 -3.10 3.45 24.58
N ALA A 168 -4.36 3.51 24.20
CA ALA A 168 -4.87 2.87 23.00
C ALA A 168 -4.34 3.54 21.73
N VAL A 169 -4.24 4.87 21.73
CA VAL A 169 -3.79 5.68 20.59
C VAL A 169 -2.26 5.78 20.50
N ALA A 170 -1.56 5.71 21.64
CA ALA A 170 -0.11 5.91 21.73
C ALA A 170 0.74 5.10 20.73
N PRO A 171 0.43 3.81 20.41
CA PRO A 171 1.18 3.07 19.39
C PRO A 171 1.05 3.64 17.96
N LEU A 172 -0.05 4.33 17.64
CA LEU A 172 -0.25 5.00 16.36
C LEU A 172 0.63 6.25 16.28
N ILE A 173 0.58 7.10 17.31
CA ILE A 173 1.39 8.34 17.38
C ILE A 173 2.88 8.02 17.45
N ALA A 174 3.28 7.02 18.23
CA ALA A 174 4.68 6.59 18.36
C ALA A 174 5.30 6.06 17.05
N SER A 175 4.48 5.79 16.03
CA SER A 175 4.95 5.37 14.71
C SER A 175 5.13 6.50 13.72
N LEU A 176 4.77 7.72 14.08
CA LEU A 176 4.93 8.91 13.24
C LEU A 176 6.38 9.40 13.19
N PRO A 177 6.75 10.16 12.15
CA PRO A 177 7.99 10.93 12.14
C PRO A 177 8.04 11.89 13.34
N ALA A 178 9.24 12.08 13.91
CA ALA A 178 9.43 12.87 15.13
C ALA A 178 8.83 14.28 15.05
N GLY A 179 8.89 14.93 13.87
CA GLY A 179 8.30 16.26 13.64
C GLY A 179 6.77 16.31 13.78
N ARG A 180 6.07 15.18 13.56
CA ARG A 180 4.61 15.09 13.68
C ARG A 180 4.15 14.62 15.06
N VAL A 181 5.02 13.95 15.82
CA VAL A 181 4.67 13.44 17.16
C VAL A 181 4.26 14.58 18.09
N ALA A 182 5.01 15.68 18.12
CA ALA A 182 4.72 16.81 19.01
C ALA A 182 3.35 17.46 18.72
N GLU A 183 3.00 17.64 17.44
CA GLU A 183 1.70 18.19 17.05
C GLU A 183 0.55 17.27 17.51
N GLU A 184 0.67 15.97 17.29
CA GLU A 184 -0.36 15.01 17.69
C GLU A 184 -0.44 14.83 19.21
N VAL A 185 0.67 14.98 19.94
CA VAL A 185 0.69 15.01 21.41
C VAL A 185 -0.17 16.17 21.91
N ALA A 186 0.07 17.39 21.41
CA ALA A 186 -0.68 18.57 21.82
C ALA A 186 -2.18 18.45 21.46
N ARG A 187 -2.48 17.96 20.24
CA ARG A 187 -3.85 17.71 19.80
C ARG A 187 -4.57 16.68 20.67
N LEU A 188 -3.89 15.57 20.99
CA LEU A 188 -4.45 14.51 21.84
C LEU A 188 -4.68 15.01 23.26
N ALA A 189 -3.70 15.71 23.85
CA ALA A 189 -3.81 16.29 25.19
C ALA A 189 -5.03 17.21 25.32
N ALA A 190 -5.26 18.07 24.34
CA ALA A 190 -6.46 18.92 24.27
C ALA A 190 -7.76 18.10 24.15
N ALA A 191 -7.76 17.04 23.34
CA ALA A 191 -8.94 16.21 23.12
C ALA A 191 -9.34 15.36 24.35
N VAL A 192 -8.37 14.86 25.11
CA VAL A 192 -8.63 14.06 26.33
C VAL A 192 -8.58 14.86 27.63
N GLN A 193 -8.31 16.16 27.56
CA GLN A 193 -8.18 17.06 28.73
C GLN A 193 -7.12 16.58 29.75
N LEU A 194 -5.99 16.07 29.26
CA LEU A 194 -4.84 15.68 30.07
C LEU A 194 -3.66 16.63 29.86
N ASP A 195 -2.79 16.69 30.85
CA ASP A 195 -1.51 17.40 30.74
C ASP A 195 -0.62 16.77 29.66
N GLU A 196 0.05 17.63 28.89
CA GLU A 196 0.90 17.22 27.76
C GLU A 196 2.05 16.30 28.18
N GLN A 197 2.58 16.46 29.40
CA GLN A 197 3.64 15.60 29.93
C GLN A 197 3.12 14.18 30.18
N ILE A 198 1.88 14.03 30.67
CA ILE A 198 1.27 12.71 30.89
C ILE A 198 1.12 11.99 29.55
N VAL A 199 0.61 12.69 28.54
CA VAL A 199 0.44 12.15 27.18
C VAL A 199 1.78 11.77 26.57
N SER A 200 2.78 12.65 26.67
CA SER A 200 4.15 12.42 26.20
C SER A 200 4.77 11.18 26.83
N ASN A 201 4.63 11.02 28.15
CA ASN A 201 5.16 9.86 28.89
C ASN A 201 4.54 8.54 28.42
N GLU A 202 3.22 8.52 28.18
CA GLU A 202 2.53 7.32 27.67
C GLU A 202 2.94 6.97 26.23
N ILE A 203 3.20 7.98 25.38
CA ILE A 203 3.70 7.79 24.02
C ILE A 203 5.13 7.27 24.02
N ILE A 204 6.02 7.84 24.84
CA ILE A 204 7.40 7.35 25.02
C ILE A 204 7.39 5.91 25.53
N ALA A 205 6.52 5.59 26.50
CA ALA A 205 6.36 4.24 27.01
C ALA A 205 5.89 3.27 25.92
N ALA A 206 4.99 3.71 25.02
CA ALA A 206 4.54 2.92 23.88
C ALA A 206 5.66 2.69 22.84
N ALA A 207 6.45 3.71 22.52
CA ALA A 207 7.61 3.59 21.63
C ALA A 207 8.66 2.58 22.17
N GLY A 208 8.89 2.60 23.49
CA GLY A 208 9.73 1.63 24.19
C GLY A 208 9.22 0.19 24.12
N ARG A 209 7.90 -0.02 24.02
CA ARG A 209 7.30 -1.35 23.81
C ARG A 209 7.44 -1.82 22.36
N CYS A 210 7.26 -0.92 21.39
CA CYS A 210 7.40 -1.23 19.96
C CYS A 210 8.83 -1.64 19.57
N SER A 211 9.85 -0.94 20.07
CA SER A 211 11.26 -1.26 19.82
C SER A 211 11.66 -2.65 20.35
N ARG A 212 11.21 -3.00 21.57
CA ARG A 212 11.45 -4.33 22.18
C ARG A 212 10.74 -5.46 21.41
N GLY A 213 9.53 -5.22 20.89
CA GLY A 213 8.81 -6.21 20.06
C GLY A 213 9.55 -6.53 18.75
N ARG A 214 10.10 -5.52 18.06
CA ARG A 214 10.86 -5.68 16.80
C ARG A 214 12.16 -6.47 16.99
N SER A 215 12.85 -6.29 18.12
CA SER A 215 14.08 -7.07 18.43
C SER A 215 13.82 -8.56 18.69
N ARG A 216 12.65 -8.94 19.22
CA ARG A 216 12.30 -10.35 19.48
C ARG A 216 11.90 -11.11 18.21
N GLY A 217 11.28 -10.45 17.24
CA GLY A 217 10.90 -11.05 15.94
C GLY A 217 12.07 -11.31 14.98
N ARG A 218 13.27 -10.78 15.26
CA ARG A 218 14.46 -10.94 14.41
C ARG A 218 15.40 -12.08 14.83
N ARG A 219 15.07 -12.86 15.86
CA ARG A 219 15.80 -14.10 16.17
C ARG A 219 15.49 -15.15 15.10
N ARG A 220 16.39 -15.25 14.11
CA ARG A 220 16.45 -16.36 13.15
C ARG A 220 16.31 -17.70 13.91
N PRO A 221 15.47 -18.65 13.45
CA PRO A 221 15.55 -20.00 13.98
C PRO A 221 16.94 -20.56 13.64
N SER A 222 17.68 -20.92 14.68
CA SER A 222 18.95 -21.64 14.56
C SER A 222 18.71 -22.94 13.80
N ARG A 223 19.39 -23.10 12.66
CA ARG A 223 19.41 -24.34 11.87
C ARG A 223 19.84 -25.51 12.77
N PRO A 224 19.16 -26.66 12.78
CA PRO A 224 19.70 -27.87 13.39
C PRO A 224 20.92 -28.31 12.59
N GLY A 225 22.07 -28.45 13.27
CA GLY A 225 23.31 -28.94 12.69
C GLY A 225 23.18 -30.41 12.27
N GLY A 226 23.76 -30.73 11.12
CA GLY A 226 23.87 -32.09 10.61
C GLY A 226 24.85 -32.92 11.43
N GLY A 227 24.47 -34.17 11.68
CA GLY A 227 25.36 -35.26 12.07
C GLY A 227 25.12 -36.43 11.12
N VAL A 228 26.03 -36.60 10.16
CA VAL A 228 26.07 -37.77 9.27
C VAL A 228 27.02 -38.77 9.91
N GLY A 229 26.47 -39.91 10.33
CA GLY A 229 27.22 -41.12 10.67
C GLY A 229 26.63 -42.28 9.88
N ASN A 230 27.36 -42.75 8.88
CA ASN A 230 27.16 -44.05 8.23
C ASN A 230 27.94 -45.11 9.06
N PRO A 231 27.76 -46.46 8.93
CA PRO A 231 27.59 -47.12 7.63
C PRO A 231 26.81 -48.47 7.56
N LEU A 232 26.68 -48.97 6.32
CA LEU A 232 26.48 -50.37 5.85
C LEU A 232 25.08 -51.00 5.88
N LEU A 233 24.50 -51.26 4.68
CA LEU A 233 24.41 -52.63 4.14
C LEU A 233 24.17 -52.68 2.62
N VAL A 234 24.80 -53.69 2.05
CA VAL A 234 24.94 -54.19 0.67
C VAL A 234 23.62 -54.52 -0.06
N GLN A 235 23.60 -54.30 -1.38
CA GLN A 235 23.25 -55.24 -2.49
C GLN A 235 22.89 -54.42 -3.76
N SER A 236 23.81 -54.26 -4.72
CA SER A 236 24.02 -55.11 -5.91
C SER A 236 22.85 -55.14 -6.92
N SER A 237 23.05 -54.53 -8.09
CA SER A 237 23.06 -55.23 -9.39
C SER A 237 23.19 -54.27 -10.57
N SER A 238 24.06 -54.68 -11.52
CA SER A 238 24.03 -54.42 -13.00
C SER A 238 23.96 -52.97 -13.47
N GLY A 239 25.03 -52.41 -14.07
CA GLY A 239 25.46 -52.70 -15.45
C GLY A 239 24.70 -51.73 -16.38
N ILE A 240 25.28 -50.90 -17.25
CA ILE A 240 26.37 -51.06 -18.21
C ILE A 240 26.64 -49.67 -18.83
N ASP A 241 27.90 -49.40 -19.18
CA ASP A 241 28.45 -48.58 -20.29
C ASP A 241 27.77 -47.24 -20.65
N GLY A 242 28.45 -46.08 -20.69
CA GLY A 242 29.77 -45.81 -21.24
C GLY A 242 29.64 -44.87 -22.45
N VAL A 243 30.65 -44.01 -22.69
CA VAL A 243 30.81 -43.00 -23.77
C VAL A 243 30.22 -41.62 -23.43
N SER A 244 30.98 -40.59 -22.99
CA SER A 244 32.22 -39.94 -23.47
C SER A 244 32.02 -38.90 -24.59
N ALA A 245 32.53 -37.69 -24.32
CA ALA A 245 33.05 -36.68 -25.24
C ALA A 245 32.05 -35.98 -26.18
N ALA A 246 32.22 -34.74 -26.63
CA ALA A 246 33.13 -33.62 -26.36
C ALA A 246 32.72 -32.52 -27.37
N ARG A 247 33.00 -31.24 -27.04
CA ARG A 247 33.42 -30.17 -27.98
C ARG A 247 32.43 -29.80 -29.13
N SER A 248 32.33 -28.60 -29.67
CA SER A 248 32.99 -27.30 -29.54
C SER A 248 32.41 -26.41 -30.66
N ARG A 249 32.46 -25.07 -30.48
CA ARG A 249 32.59 -24.03 -31.54
C ARG A 249 31.38 -23.89 -32.48
N SER A 250 31.03 -22.77 -33.09
CA SER A 250 31.50 -21.38 -33.20
C SER A 250 30.57 -20.69 -34.22
N ARG A 251 30.63 -19.35 -34.28
CA ARG A 251 30.27 -18.44 -35.41
C ARG A 251 28.93 -17.69 -35.32
N SER A 252 29.06 -16.39 -35.03
CA SER A 252 28.44 -15.26 -35.77
C SER A 252 29.24 -15.04 -37.09
N PRO A 253 28.95 -14.08 -38.00
CA PRO A 253 28.04 -12.91 -37.94
C PRO A 253 27.29 -12.62 -39.28
N GLU A 254 26.67 -11.43 -39.39
CA GLU A 254 26.31 -10.60 -40.59
C GLU A 254 24.91 -9.96 -40.38
N THR A 255 24.76 -8.64 -40.11
CA THR A 255 24.87 -7.40 -40.92
C THR A 255 23.70 -7.12 -41.87
N ASP A 256 22.94 -6.04 -41.58
CA ASP A 256 22.49 -4.97 -42.50
C ASP A 256 21.78 -3.89 -41.63
N ALA A 257 22.24 -2.63 -41.48
CA ALA A 257 22.12 -1.49 -42.40
C ALA A 257 20.75 -1.48 -43.13
N GLY A 258 19.87 -0.49 -43.08
CA GLY A 258 19.84 0.91 -42.67
C GLY A 258 18.72 1.54 -43.51
N HIS A 259 18.03 2.59 -43.04
CA HIS A 259 17.44 3.64 -43.90
C HIS A 259 16.88 4.77 -43.03
N ALA A 260 17.27 5.99 -43.36
CA ALA A 260 16.86 7.27 -42.80
C ALA A 260 16.01 8.02 -43.84
N PHE A 261 15.08 8.87 -43.37
CA PHE A 261 14.49 10.06 -44.03
C PHE A 261 13.79 10.86 -42.90
N ASP A 262 14.32 12.00 -42.44
CA ASP A 262 14.11 13.41 -42.89
C ASP A 262 12.62 13.78 -43.04
N ALA A 263 12.03 14.60 -42.15
CA ALA A 263 12.13 16.07 -41.97
C ALA A 263 11.04 16.81 -42.80
N ASP A 264 10.16 17.56 -42.13
CA ASP A 264 9.80 18.95 -42.49
C ASP A 264 8.74 19.56 -41.56
N ASP A 265 9.01 20.82 -41.23
CA ASP A 265 8.21 21.84 -40.53
C ASP A 265 6.88 22.16 -41.24
N VAL A 266 5.91 22.76 -40.52
CA VAL A 266 5.39 24.12 -40.82
C VAL A 266 4.55 24.66 -39.66
N ASP A 267 4.95 25.89 -39.32
CA ASP A 267 4.47 26.91 -38.40
C ASP A 267 2.99 27.36 -38.58
N GLY A 268 2.37 27.92 -37.54
CA GLY A 268 1.07 28.60 -37.66
C GLY A 268 0.32 28.95 -36.36
N ASP A 269 0.72 30.06 -35.72
CA ASP A 269 -0.06 30.88 -34.74
C ASP A 269 -0.52 32.20 -35.45
N PRO A 270 -1.25 33.20 -34.89
CA PRO A 270 -2.22 33.32 -33.76
C PRO A 270 -3.54 34.07 -34.12
N ARG A 271 -4.44 34.19 -33.11
CA ARG A 271 -5.36 35.33 -32.73
C ARG A 271 -6.83 34.91 -32.53
N ASP A 272 -7.41 34.98 -31.32
CA ASP A 272 -7.83 36.14 -30.50
C ASP A 272 -9.29 36.59 -30.79
N ILE A 273 -10.21 36.38 -29.83
CA ILE A 273 -11.29 37.34 -29.49
C ILE A 273 -12.00 37.00 -28.15
N SER A 274 -11.63 37.78 -27.12
CA SER A 274 -12.48 38.57 -26.21
C SER A 274 -13.71 37.98 -25.46
N ARG A 275 -13.55 37.97 -24.12
CA ARG A 275 -14.34 38.65 -23.06
C ARG A 275 -15.87 38.46 -22.91
N SER A 276 -16.20 38.14 -21.65
CA SER A 276 -17.45 38.16 -20.86
C SER A 276 -18.17 39.53 -20.81
N PRO A 277 -19.32 39.71 -20.12
CA PRO A 277 -19.63 39.27 -18.74
C PRO A 277 -20.56 38.06 -18.63
#